data_AF-A0A7Y5SK13-F1
#
_entry.id   AF-A0A7Y5SK13-F1
#
_cell.length_a   1.000
_cell.length_b   1.000
_cell.length_c   1.000
_cell.angle_alpha   90.00
_cell.angle_beta   90.00
_cell.angle_gamma   90.00
#
_symmetry.space_group_name_H-M   'P 1'
#
loop_
_entity.id
_entity.type
_entity.pdbx_description
1 polymer ?
#
loop_
_entity_poly.entity_id
_entity_poly.type
_entity_poly.pdbx_seq_one_letter_code
_entity_poly.pdbx_strand_id
1 'polypeptide(L)'
;MNDAGKLLVLAMIAGFSLAAQSSPASAQEFDFGRDVATPFLQGLMEGMNNQNNAGGQNSGGGMKYKYEAPSQSGSGWNNWQNNNGNWGGGWNDNSGGGWNNWQNNGGWNNSDYYDGGGYVQPQPNYNQQYYSQPRSVARPESPPPAPVVAKKEIVPITPKANAVSLKGRSITAAEIQSGKTYFGGQLQQMVSELEQELRGTGVDQAQLIAELTSKQVPSETQLQILQAVKNGDAAQTQILWTAAAKDVGRASELYKKVATEQLVKDLRNRADSTSLTSGDVREARGAMSKLELDPSKKRAVGSILDVMDDTLKIQNAVTSAVPGAGTDSVGLPAGSVSIIMNPKLPAAHAVSLGNGHVMIGTGGVGSFELTTGSVAQAMGLPIAPGSPVPANDTQMTLDGVVLINPSNTGTTVHYRLKDTDYTMDPGYTQALAGDSWLVDFHRGGSFGRKNYTVSAGTFAFTPTGQGWELYAKTFKTTIDNSDNSSEFHYAVQNEHASVAPRQTKAHTSKYPIYIRFDRGNGASIKQVKVQDGVLKVAVNPSDGLWDLYSPESTGGSSSPGGNFTPAF
;
A
#
# COMPACT_ATOMS: atom_id res chain seq x y z
N MET A 1 -34.99 -29.54 -37.56
CA MET A 1 -33.71 -30.25 -37.36
C MET A 1 -32.67 -29.51 -38.20
N ASN A 2 -31.64 -28.84 -37.70
CA ASN A 2 -31.14 -28.61 -36.34
C ASN A 2 -30.49 -27.21 -36.29
N ASP A 3 -30.40 -26.69 -35.07
CA ASP A 3 -29.97 -25.35 -34.67
C ASP A 3 -28.62 -24.88 -35.24
N ALA A 4 -28.64 -23.75 -35.94
CA ALA A 4 -27.49 -22.89 -36.18
C ALA A 4 -27.97 -21.45 -36.41
N GLY A 5 -28.29 -20.74 -35.33
CA GLY A 5 -28.75 -19.36 -35.42
C GLY A 5 -29.12 -18.76 -34.08
N LYS A 6 -28.09 -18.40 -33.28
CA LYS A 6 -28.15 -17.44 -32.14
C LYS A 6 -26.78 -17.37 -31.46
N LEU A 7 -25.85 -16.59 -32.03
CA LEU A 7 -24.68 -16.06 -31.31
C LEU A 7 -23.95 -15.04 -32.20
N LEU A 8 -24.54 -13.86 -32.39
CA LEU A 8 -23.82 -12.69 -32.93
C LEU A 8 -24.55 -11.37 -32.62
N VAL A 9 -24.68 -10.98 -31.33
CA VAL A 9 -25.14 -9.62 -30.94
C VAL A 9 -24.40 -9.11 -29.68
N LEU A 10 -23.10 -9.37 -29.52
CA LEU A 10 -22.37 -8.83 -28.35
C LEU A 10 -20.91 -8.41 -28.63
N ALA A 11 -20.67 -7.80 -29.80
CA ALA A 11 -19.37 -7.21 -30.15
C ALA A 11 -19.50 -5.89 -30.95
N MET A 12 -20.37 -4.98 -30.50
CA MET A 12 -20.43 -3.59 -31.01
C MET A 12 -20.64 -2.58 -29.87
N ILE A 13 -19.84 -2.68 -28.79
CA ILE A 13 -19.64 -1.58 -27.83
C ILE A 13 -18.14 -1.51 -27.53
N ALA A 14 -17.34 -1.30 -28.57
CA ALA A 14 -15.94 -0.89 -28.47
C ALA A 14 -15.55 -0.35 -29.85
N GLY A 15 -15.40 0.98 -29.98
CA GLY A 15 -14.89 1.60 -31.20
C GLY A 15 -15.81 2.63 -31.83
N PHE A 16 -15.99 3.77 -31.16
CA PHE A 16 -16.26 5.03 -31.83
C PHE A 16 -15.50 6.15 -31.10
N SER A 17 -14.21 6.28 -31.42
CA SER A 17 -13.48 7.53 -31.21
C SER A 17 -13.90 8.50 -32.30
N LEU A 18 -14.83 9.40 -31.98
CA LEU A 18 -15.08 10.60 -32.76
C LEU A 18 -13.88 11.54 -32.53
N ALA A 19 -13.04 11.68 -33.55
CA ALA A 19 -12.06 12.75 -33.62
C ALA A 19 -12.81 14.08 -33.78
N ALA A 20 -13.04 14.77 -32.66
CA ALA A 20 -13.31 16.19 -32.67
C ALA A 20 -11.97 16.90 -32.92
N GLN A 21 -11.88 17.63 -34.04
CA GLN A 21 -10.80 18.59 -34.26
C GLN A 21 -10.93 19.71 -33.23
N SER A 22 -10.18 19.61 -32.13
CA SER A 22 -9.90 20.73 -31.25
C SER A 22 -8.77 21.57 -31.86
N SER A 23 -8.99 22.87 -31.96
CA SER A 23 -7.96 23.85 -32.30
C SER A 23 -6.77 23.76 -31.33
N PRO A 24 -5.52 23.98 -31.77
CA PRO A 24 -4.36 23.89 -30.89
C PRO A 24 -4.34 25.10 -29.95
N ALA A 25 -4.85 24.92 -28.73
CA ALA A 25 -4.37 25.69 -27.60
C ALA A 25 -2.94 25.21 -27.32
N SER A 26 -2.00 26.14 -27.19
CA SER A 26 -0.59 25.88 -26.90
C SER A 26 -0.43 25.00 -25.66
N ALA A 27 -0.22 23.70 -25.88
CA ALA A 27 0.12 22.77 -24.81
C ALA A 27 1.52 23.12 -24.31
N GLN A 28 1.61 23.69 -23.10
CA GLN A 28 2.84 23.62 -22.34
C GLN A 28 3.07 22.14 -22.05
N GLU A 29 4.05 21.56 -22.75
CA GLU A 29 4.47 20.19 -22.58
C GLU A 29 5.00 20.02 -21.15
N PHE A 30 4.25 19.31 -20.33
CA PHE A 30 4.63 18.96 -18.97
C PHE A 30 5.62 17.79 -19.03
N ASP A 31 6.91 18.11 -18.96
CA ASP A 31 8.01 17.15 -19.03
C ASP A 31 8.77 17.11 -17.69
N PHE A 32 8.62 16.02 -16.93
CA PHE A 32 9.34 15.77 -15.68
C PHE A 32 10.81 15.33 -15.90
N GLY A 33 11.26 15.16 -17.15
CA GLY A 33 12.50 14.47 -17.50
C GLY A 33 13.61 15.35 -18.08
N ARG A 34 13.31 16.54 -18.61
CA ARG A 34 14.30 17.29 -19.42
C ARG A 34 15.32 18.14 -18.65
N ASP A 35 15.03 18.57 -17.42
CA ASP A 35 15.88 19.55 -16.73
C ASP A 35 17.14 18.98 -16.04
N VAL A 36 17.47 17.70 -16.23
CA VAL A 36 18.65 17.07 -15.61
C VAL A 36 19.81 16.79 -16.57
N ALA A 37 19.65 17.07 -17.88
CA ALA A 37 20.66 16.75 -18.89
C ALA A 37 21.51 17.95 -19.38
N THR A 38 21.29 19.17 -18.88
CA THR A 38 22.04 20.35 -19.36
C THR A 38 22.48 21.29 -18.23
N PRO A 39 23.72 21.09 -17.74
CA PRO A 39 24.59 22.23 -17.51
C PRO A 39 26.01 21.91 -18.00
N PHE A 40 26.24 21.90 -19.32
CA PHE A 40 27.61 21.84 -19.86
C PHE A 40 27.81 22.54 -21.22
N LEU A 41 26.74 22.94 -21.91
CA LEU A 41 26.84 23.51 -23.26
C LEU A 41 26.41 24.98 -23.40
N GLN A 42 26.26 25.70 -22.29
CA GLN A 42 25.92 27.14 -22.30
C GLN A 42 27.03 28.05 -21.77
N GLY A 43 28.24 27.51 -21.58
CA GLY A 43 29.44 28.26 -21.16
C GLY A 43 30.48 28.50 -22.27
N LEU A 44 30.17 28.18 -23.53
CA LEU A 44 31.16 28.20 -24.63
C LEU A 44 30.78 29.06 -25.85
N MET A 45 29.70 29.85 -25.80
CA MET A 45 29.32 30.73 -26.92
C MET A 45 28.92 32.16 -26.54
N GLU A 46 29.34 32.66 -25.38
CA GLU A 46 29.22 34.09 -25.03
C GLU A 46 30.54 34.61 -24.48
N GLY A 47 31.46 34.94 -25.40
CA GLY A 47 32.80 35.41 -25.04
C GLY A 47 33.54 36.11 -26.18
N MET A 48 32.83 36.75 -27.12
CA MET A 48 33.44 37.61 -28.14
C MET A 48 32.47 38.73 -28.55
N ASN A 49 32.38 39.77 -27.73
CA ASN A 49 32.23 41.17 -28.13
C ASN A 49 31.88 41.97 -26.88
N ASN A 50 32.80 42.82 -26.42
CA ASN A 50 32.64 44.27 -26.43
C ASN A 50 33.70 44.90 -25.50
N GLN A 51 34.83 45.29 -26.08
CA GLN A 51 35.78 46.21 -25.47
C GLN A 51 35.43 47.63 -25.92
N ASN A 52 35.67 48.58 -25.01
CA ASN A 52 35.65 50.05 -25.17
C ASN A 52 34.32 50.74 -24.79
N ASN A 53 34.23 51.26 -23.56
CA ASN A 53 34.54 52.67 -23.33
C ASN A 53 34.66 52.99 -21.84
N ALA A 54 35.69 53.74 -21.47
CA ALA A 54 35.96 54.21 -20.12
C ALA A 54 35.64 55.71 -20.02
N GLY A 55 35.23 56.15 -18.82
CA GLY A 55 35.43 57.52 -18.36
C GLY A 55 34.17 58.21 -17.81
N GLY A 56 34.30 58.77 -16.60
CA GLY A 56 33.50 59.94 -16.19
C GLY A 56 33.01 59.95 -14.75
N GLN A 57 33.73 60.66 -13.89
CA GLN A 57 33.37 61.07 -12.52
C GLN A 57 32.10 61.97 -12.50
N ASN A 58 31.29 61.99 -11.43
CA ASN A 58 31.43 62.93 -10.28
C ASN A 58 30.12 63.14 -9.47
N SER A 59 30.29 63.22 -8.14
CA SER A 59 29.59 63.97 -7.08
C SER A 59 28.12 64.46 -7.14
N GLY A 60 27.45 64.30 -5.98
CA GLY A 60 26.36 65.15 -5.46
C GLY A 60 25.04 64.37 -5.28
N GLY A 61 24.32 64.35 -4.15
CA GLY A 61 24.28 65.20 -2.98
C GLY A 61 22.80 65.44 -2.63
N GLY A 62 22.36 65.00 -1.44
CA GLY A 62 21.19 65.57 -0.74
C GLY A 62 19.79 65.06 -1.12
N MET A 63 19.13 64.37 -0.19
CA MET A 63 18.03 64.91 0.65
C MET A 63 17.08 63.80 1.11
N LYS A 64 16.92 63.74 2.43
CA LYS A 64 15.93 62.93 3.16
C LYS A 64 14.58 63.64 3.12
N TYR A 65 13.51 62.92 2.80
CA TYR A 65 12.16 63.31 3.17
C TYR A 65 11.47 62.17 3.92
N LYS A 66 11.02 62.50 5.13
CA LYS A 66 10.08 61.73 5.95
C LYS A 66 8.73 61.72 5.23
N TYR A 67 8.12 60.56 5.08
CA TYR A 67 6.72 60.41 4.72
C TYR A 67 5.87 60.42 5.99
N GLU A 68 5.12 61.50 6.19
CA GLU A 68 3.97 61.56 7.10
C GLU A 68 2.71 61.22 6.29
N ALA A 69 1.89 60.30 6.81
CA ALA A 69 0.65 59.89 6.19
C ALA A 69 -0.45 60.95 6.38
N PRO A 70 -1.22 61.31 5.34
CA PRO A 70 -2.33 62.23 5.50
C PRO A 70 -3.55 61.55 6.12
N SER A 71 -4.13 62.25 7.09
CA SER A 71 -5.49 62.06 7.60
C SER A 71 -6.52 62.27 6.49
N GLN A 72 -7.51 61.38 6.42
CA GLN A 72 -8.75 61.64 5.68
C GLN A 72 -9.96 61.45 6.58
N SER A 73 -10.69 62.55 6.68
CA SER A 73 -11.98 62.76 7.32
C SER A 73 -13.13 62.24 6.46
N GLY A 74 -13.98 61.44 7.10
CA GLY A 74 -15.45 61.56 7.13
C GLY A 74 -16.26 61.88 5.88
N SER A 75 -17.10 60.92 5.48
CA SER A 75 -18.56 61.01 5.22
C SER A 75 -18.92 59.72 4.45
N GLY A 76 -19.86 58.86 4.84
CA GLY A 76 -21.19 59.02 5.40
C GLY A 76 -22.11 58.15 4.51
N TRP A 77 -23.05 57.41 5.10
CA TRP A 77 -24.28 56.79 4.54
C TRP A 77 -24.55 55.36 5.05
N ASN A 78 -25.46 55.33 6.03
CA ASN A 78 -26.58 54.43 6.30
C ASN A 78 -26.38 52.96 6.75
N ASN A 79 -26.38 52.86 8.08
CA ASN A 79 -26.98 51.84 8.94
C ASN A 79 -28.36 51.33 8.45
N TRP A 80 -28.51 50.00 8.37
CA TRP A 80 -29.74 49.31 8.76
C TRP A 80 -29.43 48.48 10.01
N GLN A 81 -30.06 48.89 11.10
CA GLN A 81 -29.97 48.27 12.42
C GLN A 81 -30.63 46.89 12.39
N ASN A 82 -29.92 45.88 12.89
CA ASN A 82 -30.52 44.62 13.32
C ASN A 82 -30.30 44.54 14.83
N ASN A 83 -31.38 44.63 15.60
CA ASN A 83 -31.33 44.58 17.05
C ASN A 83 -32.17 43.41 17.58
N ASN A 84 -31.45 42.44 18.12
CA ASN A 84 -31.71 41.61 19.29
C ASN A 84 -33.11 41.04 19.59
N GLY A 85 -33.13 39.71 19.67
CA GLY A 85 -33.98 38.93 20.58
C GLY A 85 -33.13 37.95 21.37
N ASN A 86 -32.59 38.39 22.51
CA ASN A 86 -31.86 37.64 23.52
C ASN A 86 -32.82 36.73 24.32
N TRP A 87 -32.62 35.42 24.27
CA TRP A 87 -33.10 34.46 25.28
C TRP A 87 -31.99 33.49 25.62
N GLY A 88 -31.44 33.65 26.82
CA GLY A 88 -30.41 32.79 27.37
C GLY A 88 -30.96 31.45 27.89
N GLY A 89 -30.13 30.43 27.77
CA GLY A 89 -30.30 29.12 28.37
C GLY A 89 -29.00 28.35 28.17
N GLY A 90 -28.05 28.53 29.09
CA GLY A 90 -26.71 27.96 28.99
C GLY A 90 -26.71 26.45 29.13
N TRP A 91 -25.90 25.79 28.29
CA TRP A 91 -25.34 24.47 28.56
C TRP A 91 -23.86 24.48 28.21
N ASN A 92 -23.13 23.76 29.04
CA ASN A 92 -21.72 23.85 29.34
C ASN A 92 -21.02 22.69 28.61
N ASP A 93 -20.18 22.96 27.60
CA ASP A 93 -19.41 21.91 26.91
C ASP A 93 -18.02 21.80 27.53
N ASN A 94 -17.87 20.77 28.36
CA ASN A 94 -16.60 20.21 28.78
C ASN A 94 -16.70 18.67 28.80
N SER A 95 -15.56 18.02 28.53
CA SER A 95 -15.29 16.58 28.37
C SER A 95 -15.66 15.98 27.01
N GLY A 96 -14.79 15.30 26.25
CA GLY A 96 -13.52 14.66 26.59
C GLY A 96 -13.70 13.16 26.87
N GLY A 97 -13.42 12.34 25.85
CA GLY A 97 -13.00 10.93 25.98
C GLY A 97 -14.10 9.89 26.22
N GLY A 98 -14.08 8.80 25.44
CA GLY A 98 -14.81 7.57 25.80
C GLY A 98 -15.12 6.64 24.63
N TRP A 99 -14.18 5.75 24.31
CA TRP A 99 -14.43 4.50 23.60
C TRP A 99 -15.32 3.56 24.42
N ASN A 100 -16.23 2.80 23.78
CA ASN A 100 -16.62 1.41 24.11
C ASN A 100 -17.75 0.93 23.15
N ASN A 101 -17.55 -0.15 22.38
CA ASN A 101 -17.73 -1.57 22.73
C ASN A 101 -19.21 -2.00 22.70
N TRP A 102 -19.67 -2.48 21.54
CA TRP A 102 -20.98 -3.10 21.36
C TRP A 102 -20.87 -4.62 21.56
N GLN A 103 -21.16 -5.07 22.79
CA GLN A 103 -21.56 -6.44 23.07
C GLN A 103 -23.06 -6.59 22.83
N ASN A 104 -23.38 -7.53 21.94
CA ASN A 104 -24.72 -7.90 21.54
C ASN A 104 -25.27 -8.90 22.57
N ASN A 105 -26.21 -8.46 23.41
CA ASN A 105 -27.02 -9.35 24.24
C ASN A 105 -28.40 -8.73 24.40
N GLY A 106 -29.40 -9.28 23.70
CA GLY A 106 -30.78 -8.85 23.77
C GLY A 106 -31.69 -10.03 23.43
N GLY A 107 -32.11 -10.73 24.48
CA GLY A 107 -33.12 -11.78 24.42
C GLY A 107 -34.48 -11.23 23.98
N TRP A 108 -35.18 -12.02 23.16
CA TRP A 108 -36.61 -11.89 22.93
C TRP A 108 -37.26 -13.26 23.10
N ASN A 109 -38.27 -13.28 23.96
CA ASN A 109 -39.23 -14.34 24.15
C ASN A 109 -39.91 -14.72 22.83
N ASN A 110 -39.99 -16.02 22.54
CA ASN A 110 -41.13 -16.55 21.82
C ASN A 110 -41.47 -17.95 22.35
N SER A 111 -42.62 -18.04 23.02
CA SER A 111 -43.31 -19.28 23.35
C SER A 111 -44.20 -19.62 22.16
N ASP A 112 -44.09 -20.82 21.60
CA ASP A 112 -45.20 -21.77 21.46
C ASP A 112 -44.87 -22.94 20.51
N TYR A 113 -45.17 -24.14 21.02
CA TYR A 113 -45.63 -25.34 20.30
C TYR A 113 -44.70 -26.13 19.35
N TYR A 114 -44.29 -27.32 19.83
CA TYR A 114 -44.32 -28.69 19.24
C TYR A 114 -43.25 -29.54 19.97
N ASP A 115 -43.62 -30.39 20.92
CA ASP A 115 -44.00 -31.81 20.78
C ASP A 115 -42.79 -32.78 20.65
N GLY A 116 -42.62 -33.59 21.70
CA GLY A 116 -42.32 -35.03 21.66
C GLY A 116 -41.06 -35.55 20.95
N GLY A 117 -40.05 -35.97 21.73
CA GLY A 117 -39.03 -36.90 21.22
C GLY A 117 -37.80 -37.06 22.10
N GLY A 118 -37.94 -37.77 23.23
CA GLY A 118 -36.81 -38.11 24.09
C GLY A 118 -35.90 -39.19 23.50
N TYR A 119 -34.62 -38.86 23.32
CA TYR A 119 -33.53 -39.84 23.27
C TYR A 119 -32.54 -39.52 24.39
N VAL A 120 -32.51 -40.40 25.39
CA VAL A 120 -31.55 -40.40 26.49
C VAL A 120 -30.21 -40.91 25.93
N GLN A 121 -29.21 -40.04 25.82
CA GLN A 121 -27.81 -40.47 25.65
C GLN A 121 -27.26 -40.93 27.00
N PRO A 122 -26.67 -42.13 27.11
CA PRO A 122 -26.02 -42.59 28.33
C PRO A 122 -24.73 -41.80 28.58
N GLN A 123 -24.62 -41.20 29.77
CA GLN A 123 -23.36 -40.64 30.25
C GLN A 123 -22.35 -41.76 30.52
N PRO A 124 -21.08 -41.64 30.05
CA PRO A 124 -20.04 -42.57 30.44
C PRO A 124 -19.65 -42.34 31.90
N ASN A 125 -19.85 -43.39 32.69
CA ASN A 125 -19.43 -43.53 34.07
C ASN A 125 -17.89 -43.57 34.14
N TYR A 126 -17.26 -42.44 34.47
CA TYR A 126 -15.84 -42.40 34.83
C TYR A 126 -15.70 -42.83 36.29
N ASN A 127 -15.39 -44.11 36.49
CA ASN A 127 -14.81 -44.59 37.75
C ASN A 127 -13.48 -43.89 37.98
N GLN A 128 -13.41 -43.03 39.01
CA GLN A 128 -12.16 -42.50 39.52
C GLN A 128 -11.37 -43.62 40.19
N GLN A 129 -10.50 -44.28 39.42
CA GLN A 129 -9.38 -45.02 39.98
C GLN A 129 -8.39 -44.00 40.55
N TYR A 130 -8.33 -43.95 41.88
CA TYR A 130 -7.23 -43.32 42.61
C TYR A 130 -5.92 -44.02 42.23
N TYR A 131 -5.24 -43.52 41.21
CA TYR A 131 -3.81 -43.77 41.03
C TYR A 131 -3.07 -42.99 42.10
N SER A 132 -2.31 -43.71 42.91
CA SER A 132 -1.28 -43.13 43.77
C SER A 132 -0.41 -42.23 42.90
N GLN A 133 -0.22 -40.97 43.31
CA GLN A 133 0.71 -40.08 42.63
C GLN A 133 2.06 -40.78 42.49
N PRO A 134 2.63 -40.90 41.28
CA PRO A 134 3.97 -41.42 41.14
C PRO A 134 4.89 -40.54 41.99
N ARG A 135 5.66 -41.18 42.89
CA ARG A 135 6.74 -40.52 43.62
C ARG A 135 7.52 -39.67 42.61
N SER A 136 7.64 -38.38 42.90
CA SER A 136 8.57 -37.49 42.22
C SER A 136 9.98 -38.04 42.44
N VAL A 137 10.40 -38.95 41.57
CA VAL A 137 11.79 -39.37 41.46
C VAL A 137 12.54 -38.10 41.11
N ALA A 138 13.51 -37.73 41.95
CA ALA A 138 14.34 -36.55 41.71
C ALA A 138 14.78 -36.55 40.25
N ARG A 139 14.52 -35.45 39.54
CA ARG A 139 15.01 -35.23 38.17
C ARG A 139 16.50 -35.60 38.19
N PRO A 140 16.94 -36.59 37.39
CA PRO A 140 18.35 -36.95 37.33
C PRO A 140 19.14 -35.66 37.15
N GLU A 141 20.18 -35.47 37.96
CA GLU A 141 21.11 -34.36 37.80
C GLU A 141 21.47 -34.28 36.32
N SER A 142 21.37 -33.07 35.74
CA SER A 142 21.69 -32.84 34.33
C SER A 142 23.02 -33.54 34.03
N PRO A 143 23.08 -34.43 33.03
CA PRO A 143 24.30 -35.17 32.74
C PRO A 143 25.48 -34.19 32.62
N PRO A 144 26.67 -34.57 33.11
CA PRO A 144 27.83 -33.69 33.09
C PRO A 144 28.00 -33.12 31.67
N PRO A 145 28.23 -31.80 31.53
CA PRO A 145 28.37 -31.18 30.23
C PRO A 145 29.44 -31.94 29.44
N ALA A 146 29.07 -32.38 28.24
CA ALA A 146 29.98 -33.13 27.37
C ALA A 146 31.31 -32.35 27.26
N PRO A 147 32.47 -33.03 27.24
CA PRO A 147 33.77 -32.38 27.23
C PRO A 147 33.83 -31.36 26.09
N VAL A 148 33.84 -30.08 26.47
CA VAL A 148 33.88 -28.95 25.54
C VAL A 148 35.31 -28.83 25.06
N VAL A 149 35.66 -29.54 23.99
CA VAL A 149 36.94 -29.30 23.31
C VAL A 149 36.87 -27.92 22.64
N ALA A 150 37.95 -27.16 22.74
CA ALA A 150 38.10 -25.85 22.11
C ALA A 150 37.71 -25.95 20.63
N LYS A 151 36.53 -25.44 20.29
CA LYS A 151 36.03 -25.40 18.92
C LYS A 151 37.02 -24.57 18.11
N LYS A 152 37.45 -25.08 16.96
CA LYS A 152 38.16 -24.25 15.99
C LYS A 152 37.26 -23.07 15.66
N GLU A 153 37.67 -21.88 16.05
CA GLU A 153 36.89 -20.67 15.81
C GLU A 153 36.83 -20.45 14.30
N ILE A 154 35.66 -20.67 13.71
CA ILE A 154 35.42 -20.39 12.30
C ILE A 154 35.18 -18.89 12.23
N VAL A 155 36.17 -18.15 11.73
CA VAL A 155 36.01 -16.71 11.47
C VAL A 155 34.99 -16.55 10.34
N PRO A 156 33.83 -15.94 10.61
CA PRO A 156 32.78 -15.85 9.61
C PRO A 156 33.15 -14.84 8.50
N ILE A 157 33.18 -15.25 7.23
CA ILE A 157 33.49 -14.34 6.10
C ILE A 157 32.39 -13.31 5.85
N THR A 158 32.73 -12.04 5.62
CA THR A 158 31.73 -11.02 5.29
C THR A 158 31.37 -11.15 3.80
N PRO A 159 30.12 -11.48 3.42
CA PRO A 159 29.73 -11.57 2.02
C PRO A 159 29.85 -10.20 1.34
N LYS A 160 29.99 -10.19 0.01
CA LYS A 160 29.92 -8.94 -0.77
C LYS A 160 28.55 -8.30 -0.56
N ALA A 161 28.52 -6.98 -0.41
CA ALA A 161 27.28 -6.23 -0.22
C ALA A 161 26.32 -6.46 -1.39
N ASN A 162 25.06 -6.69 -1.07
CA ASN A 162 23.99 -6.65 -2.06
C ASN A 162 23.56 -5.19 -2.21
N ALA A 163 23.22 -4.77 -3.40
CA ALA A 163 22.59 -3.46 -3.58
C ALA A 163 21.08 -3.67 -3.61
N VAL A 164 20.36 -3.10 -2.63
CA VAL A 164 18.95 -2.72 -2.81
C VAL A 164 18.93 -1.21 -2.89
N SER A 165 18.83 -0.64 -4.09
CA SER A 165 18.61 0.79 -4.22
C SER A 165 17.12 1.08 -4.37
N LEU A 166 16.39 1.08 -3.25
CA LEU A 166 15.14 1.85 -3.15
C LEU A 166 15.51 3.34 -3.05
N LYS A 167 16.04 3.87 -4.15
CA LYS A 167 16.50 5.24 -4.25
C LYS A 167 15.64 5.95 -5.28
N GLY A 168 15.24 7.16 -4.94
CA GLY A 168 14.63 8.08 -5.87
C GLY A 168 15.30 9.45 -5.75
N ARG A 169 14.68 10.45 -6.33
CA ARG A 169 15.01 11.85 -6.07
C ARG A 169 13.94 12.54 -5.23
N SER A 170 14.28 13.66 -4.62
CA SER A 170 13.26 14.54 -4.06
C SER A 170 12.45 15.23 -5.19
N ILE A 171 11.18 15.53 -4.92
CA ILE A 171 10.41 16.44 -5.78
C ILE A 171 10.95 17.87 -5.63
N THR A 172 10.97 18.64 -6.73
CA THR A 172 11.40 20.04 -6.72
C THR A 172 10.21 20.99 -6.55
N ALA A 173 10.47 22.23 -6.15
CA ALA A 173 9.43 23.26 -6.08
C ALA A 173 8.77 23.55 -7.44
N ALA A 174 9.56 23.51 -8.53
CA ALA A 174 9.06 23.71 -9.89
C ALA A 174 8.08 22.60 -10.31
N GLU A 175 8.38 21.36 -9.93
CA GLU A 175 7.51 20.20 -10.19
C GLU A 175 6.22 20.24 -9.37
N ILE A 176 6.28 20.65 -8.10
CA ILE A 176 5.09 20.87 -7.27
C ILE A 176 4.17 21.90 -7.95
N GLN A 177 4.73 23.04 -8.37
CA GLN A 177 3.97 24.08 -9.04
C GLN A 177 3.39 23.62 -10.38
N SER A 178 4.16 22.88 -11.17
CA SER A 178 3.72 22.35 -12.45
C SER A 178 2.63 21.29 -12.27
N GLY A 179 2.76 20.42 -11.26
CA GLY A 179 1.71 19.48 -10.87
C GLY A 179 0.42 20.19 -10.44
N LYS A 180 0.52 21.27 -9.66
CA LYS A 180 -0.65 22.10 -9.28
C LYS A 180 -1.38 22.63 -10.52
N THR A 181 -0.65 23.17 -11.49
CA THR A 181 -1.23 23.67 -12.75
C THR A 181 -1.86 22.53 -13.55
N TYR A 182 -1.16 21.41 -13.72
CA TYR A 182 -1.63 20.26 -14.48
C TYR A 182 -2.94 19.68 -13.93
N PHE A 183 -2.97 19.35 -12.63
CA PHE A 183 -4.17 18.79 -12.00
C PHE A 183 -5.31 19.80 -11.91
N GLY A 184 -5.01 21.10 -11.73
CA GLY A 184 -6.02 22.16 -11.84
C GLY A 184 -6.70 22.19 -13.20
N GLY A 185 -5.93 22.10 -14.30
CA GLY A 185 -6.47 22.02 -15.65
C GLY A 185 -7.31 20.76 -15.90
N GLN A 186 -6.89 19.60 -15.39
CA GLN A 186 -7.66 18.36 -15.47
C GLN A 186 -9.01 18.47 -14.73
N LEU A 187 -9.02 19.09 -13.55
CA LEU A 187 -10.27 19.32 -12.80
C LEU A 187 -11.22 20.26 -13.54
N GLN A 188 -10.71 21.31 -14.16
CA GLN A 188 -11.52 22.21 -15.00
C GLN A 188 -12.13 21.47 -16.19
N GLN A 189 -11.36 20.60 -16.85
CA GLN A 189 -11.85 19.77 -17.94
C GLN A 189 -12.96 18.82 -17.47
N MET A 190 -12.76 18.11 -16.35
CA MET A 190 -13.77 17.20 -15.82
C MET A 190 -15.07 17.92 -15.39
N VAL A 191 -14.98 19.14 -14.85
CA VAL A 191 -16.17 19.95 -14.58
C VAL A 191 -16.89 20.33 -15.87
N SER A 192 -16.18 20.66 -16.95
CA SER A 192 -16.81 20.91 -18.25
C SER A 192 -17.46 19.65 -18.84
N GLU A 193 -16.85 18.48 -18.67
CA GLU A 193 -17.46 17.19 -19.07
C GLU A 193 -18.72 16.91 -18.25
N LEU A 194 -18.69 17.19 -16.94
CA LEU A 194 -19.85 17.09 -16.06
C LEU A 194 -21.00 18.03 -16.50
N GLU A 195 -20.69 19.29 -16.80
CA GLU A 195 -21.65 20.26 -17.35
C GLU A 195 -22.28 19.76 -18.67
N GLN A 196 -21.47 19.20 -19.55
CA GLN A 196 -21.92 18.66 -20.82
C GLN A 196 -22.85 17.45 -20.63
N GLU A 197 -22.52 16.52 -19.72
CA GLU A 197 -23.32 15.33 -19.45
C GLU A 197 -24.69 15.69 -18.83
N LEU A 198 -24.71 16.74 -18.01
CA LEU A 198 -25.93 17.28 -17.39
C LEU A 198 -26.71 18.23 -18.30
N ARG A 199 -26.27 18.44 -19.54
CA ARG A 199 -27.00 19.28 -20.48
C ARG A 199 -28.40 18.69 -20.72
N GLY A 200 -29.42 19.54 -20.56
CA GLY A 200 -30.83 19.17 -20.69
C GLY A 200 -31.45 18.49 -19.47
N THR A 201 -30.71 18.24 -18.39
CA THR A 201 -31.30 17.77 -17.11
C THR A 201 -31.80 18.93 -16.24
N GLY A 202 -31.41 20.15 -16.61
CA GLY A 202 -31.77 21.41 -15.98
C GLY A 202 -33.24 21.81 -16.13
N VAL A 203 -33.57 23.01 -15.68
CA VAL A 203 -34.90 23.60 -15.84
C VAL A 203 -35.04 24.14 -17.26
N ASP A 204 -35.88 23.50 -18.07
CA ASP A 204 -36.30 24.07 -19.36
C ASP A 204 -37.19 25.30 -19.10
N GLN A 205 -36.62 26.50 -19.35
CA GLN A 205 -37.31 27.76 -19.10
C GLN A 205 -38.56 27.93 -19.97
N ALA A 206 -38.57 27.44 -21.21
CA ALA A 206 -39.72 27.55 -22.09
C ALA A 206 -40.86 26.66 -21.58
N GLN A 207 -40.53 25.42 -21.18
CA GLN A 207 -41.49 24.51 -20.55
C GLN A 207 -42.00 25.09 -19.22
N LEU A 208 -41.13 25.66 -18.40
CA LEU A 208 -41.51 26.28 -17.13
C LEU A 208 -42.47 27.47 -17.34
N ILE A 209 -42.22 28.32 -18.33
CA ILE A 209 -43.12 29.45 -18.68
C ILE A 209 -44.50 28.94 -19.12
N ALA A 210 -44.53 27.92 -19.99
CA ALA A 210 -45.78 27.30 -20.43
C ALA A 210 -46.55 26.70 -19.26
N GLU A 211 -45.84 26.02 -18.34
CA GLU A 211 -46.42 25.42 -17.14
C GLU A 211 -46.99 26.48 -16.20
N LEU A 212 -46.23 27.54 -15.91
CA LEU A 212 -46.67 28.68 -15.10
C LEU A 212 -47.93 29.36 -15.66
N THR A 213 -47.97 29.52 -16.99
CA THR A 213 -49.12 30.08 -17.70
C THR A 213 -50.33 29.16 -17.58
N SER A 214 -50.16 27.85 -17.79
CA SER A 214 -51.24 26.88 -17.69
C SER A 214 -51.85 26.80 -16.28
N LYS A 215 -51.02 27.01 -15.25
CA LYS A 215 -51.43 27.05 -13.83
C LYS A 215 -51.97 28.42 -13.39
N GLN A 216 -52.13 29.37 -14.32
CA GLN A 216 -52.65 30.72 -14.05
C GLN A 216 -51.87 31.47 -12.95
N VAL A 217 -50.55 31.24 -12.88
CA VAL A 217 -49.69 31.97 -11.94
C VAL A 217 -49.64 33.45 -12.35
N PRO A 218 -49.83 34.42 -11.44
CA PRO A 218 -49.75 35.85 -11.77
C PRO A 218 -48.40 36.22 -12.40
N SER A 219 -48.41 37.06 -13.43
CA SER A 219 -47.21 37.40 -14.23
C SER A 219 -46.03 37.91 -13.39
N GLU A 220 -46.31 38.71 -12.35
CA GLU A 220 -45.28 39.17 -11.41
C GLU A 220 -44.60 38.01 -10.67
N THR A 221 -45.38 37.04 -10.19
CA THR A 221 -44.84 35.84 -9.53
C THR A 221 -44.12 34.92 -10.52
N GLN A 222 -44.57 34.85 -11.78
CA GLN A 222 -43.83 34.13 -12.82
C GLN A 222 -42.42 34.70 -12.99
N LEU A 223 -42.29 36.04 -13.08
CA LEU A 223 -40.99 36.71 -13.18
C LEU A 223 -40.11 36.42 -11.96
N GLN A 224 -40.67 36.42 -10.75
CA GLN A 224 -39.93 36.08 -9.53
C GLN A 224 -39.43 34.63 -9.54
N ILE A 225 -40.25 33.66 -9.98
CA ILE A 225 -39.84 32.25 -10.10
C ILE A 225 -38.72 32.11 -11.13
N LEU A 226 -38.88 32.72 -12.32
CA LEU A 226 -37.87 32.66 -13.38
C LEU A 226 -36.56 33.31 -12.94
N GLN A 227 -36.62 34.42 -12.20
CA GLN A 227 -35.44 35.08 -11.66
C GLN A 227 -34.75 34.23 -10.59
N ALA A 228 -35.51 33.57 -9.70
CA ALA A 228 -34.96 32.64 -8.71
C ALA A 228 -34.24 31.46 -9.38
N VAL A 229 -34.87 30.84 -10.39
CA VAL A 229 -34.25 29.78 -11.21
C VAL A 229 -32.97 30.28 -11.89
N LYS A 230 -33.02 31.45 -12.55
CA LYS A 230 -31.86 32.06 -13.21
C LYS A 230 -30.70 32.33 -12.25
N ASN A 231 -31.03 32.76 -11.04
CA ASN A 231 -30.06 33.05 -9.98
C ASN A 231 -29.53 31.78 -9.27
N GLY A 232 -30.08 30.59 -9.56
CA GLY A 232 -29.72 29.36 -8.86
C GLY A 232 -30.30 29.26 -7.44
N ASP A 233 -31.29 30.08 -7.08
CA ASP A 233 -31.90 30.08 -5.75
C ASP A 233 -33.00 29.00 -5.66
N ALA A 234 -32.56 27.78 -5.36
CA ALA A 234 -33.44 26.61 -5.28
C ALA A 234 -34.50 26.76 -4.19
N ALA A 235 -34.15 27.34 -3.03
CA ALA A 235 -35.05 27.52 -1.90
C ALA A 235 -36.16 28.51 -2.25
N GLN A 236 -35.80 29.67 -2.80
CA GLN A 236 -36.78 30.68 -3.22
C GLN A 236 -37.65 30.15 -4.37
N THR A 237 -37.08 29.40 -5.31
CA THR A 237 -37.84 28.71 -6.38
C THR A 237 -38.90 27.80 -5.78
N GLN A 238 -38.55 26.98 -4.79
CA GLN A 238 -39.48 26.06 -4.13
C GLN A 238 -40.59 26.80 -3.38
N ILE A 239 -40.24 27.85 -2.62
CA ILE A 239 -41.19 28.67 -1.85
C ILE A 239 -42.19 29.34 -2.79
N LEU A 240 -41.70 30.07 -3.80
CA LEU A 240 -42.54 30.79 -4.75
C LEU A 240 -43.44 29.84 -5.55
N TRP A 241 -42.90 28.70 -6.00
CA TRP A 241 -43.68 27.69 -6.72
C TRP A 241 -44.78 27.10 -5.83
N THR A 242 -44.44 26.69 -4.61
CA THR A 242 -45.41 26.09 -3.67
C THR A 242 -46.55 27.07 -3.35
N ALA A 243 -46.22 28.35 -3.13
CA ALA A 243 -47.21 29.38 -2.85
C ALA A 243 -48.13 29.66 -4.04
N ALA A 244 -47.56 29.75 -5.26
CA ALA A 244 -48.30 30.16 -6.45
C ALA A 244 -49.06 29.01 -7.12
N ALA A 245 -48.42 27.85 -7.29
CA ALA A 245 -48.93 26.73 -8.07
C ALA A 245 -49.58 25.63 -7.21
N LYS A 246 -49.42 25.68 -5.88
CA LYS A 246 -49.93 24.69 -4.91
C LYS A 246 -49.56 23.23 -5.25
N ASP A 247 -48.38 23.04 -5.85
CA ASP A 247 -47.89 21.74 -6.32
C ASP A 247 -46.53 21.44 -5.69
N VAL A 248 -46.55 20.75 -4.54
CA VAL A 248 -45.36 20.46 -3.72
C VAL A 248 -44.42 19.48 -4.43
N GLY A 249 -44.96 18.52 -5.17
CA GLY A 249 -44.16 17.52 -5.89
C GLY A 249 -43.29 18.19 -6.96
N ARG A 250 -43.91 19.03 -7.78
CA ARG A 250 -43.18 19.82 -8.78
C ARG A 250 -42.23 20.84 -8.16
N ALA A 251 -42.60 21.45 -7.03
CA ALA A 251 -41.71 22.35 -6.28
C ALA A 251 -40.41 21.64 -5.87
N SER A 252 -40.52 20.40 -5.38
CA SER A 252 -39.36 19.59 -4.98
C SER A 252 -38.49 19.19 -6.17
N GLU A 253 -39.09 18.87 -7.32
CA GLU A 253 -38.36 18.59 -8.56
C GLU A 253 -37.56 19.83 -9.04
N LEU A 254 -38.22 20.99 -9.08
CA LEU A 254 -37.57 22.26 -9.44
C LEU A 254 -36.44 22.60 -8.47
N TYR A 255 -36.65 22.43 -7.15
CA TYR A 255 -35.60 22.60 -6.15
C TYR A 255 -34.37 21.76 -6.48
N LYS A 256 -34.55 20.45 -6.74
CA LYS A 256 -33.43 19.54 -7.05
C LYS A 256 -32.68 19.97 -8.32
N LYS A 257 -33.41 20.35 -9.37
CA LYS A 257 -32.82 20.81 -10.64
C LYS A 257 -32.02 22.11 -10.47
N VAL A 258 -32.63 23.13 -9.86
CA VAL A 258 -31.97 24.42 -9.62
C VAL A 258 -30.77 24.29 -8.68
N ALA A 259 -30.90 23.51 -7.59
CA ALA A 259 -29.80 23.27 -6.66
C ALA A 259 -28.61 22.56 -7.34
N THR A 260 -28.90 21.60 -8.23
CA THR A 260 -27.85 20.91 -8.99
C THR A 260 -27.17 21.86 -9.97
N GLU A 261 -27.93 22.64 -10.75
CA GLU A 261 -27.35 23.63 -11.66
C GLU A 261 -26.44 24.62 -10.94
N GLN A 262 -26.88 25.11 -9.78
CA GLN A 262 -26.06 26.02 -8.97
C GLN A 262 -24.80 25.34 -8.46
N LEU A 263 -24.91 24.11 -7.98
CA LEU A 263 -23.75 23.35 -7.49
C LEU A 263 -22.72 23.09 -8.59
N VAL A 264 -23.16 22.80 -9.82
CA VAL A 264 -22.25 22.63 -10.97
C VAL A 264 -21.54 23.95 -11.30
N LYS A 265 -22.24 25.09 -11.25
CA LYS A 265 -21.60 26.41 -11.38
C LYS A 265 -20.59 26.67 -10.26
N ASP A 266 -20.90 26.27 -9.03
CA ASP A 266 -19.99 26.43 -7.89
C ASP A 266 -18.74 25.54 -8.04
N LEU A 267 -18.90 24.29 -8.51
CA LEU A 267 -17.78 23.43 -8.87
C LEU A 267 -16.90 24.07 -9.94
N ARG A 268 -17.50 24.67 -10.98
CA ARG A 268 -16.80 25.36 -12.06
C ARG A 268 -15.99 26.53 -11.52
N ASN A 269 -16.61 27.40 -10.74
CA ASN A 269 -15.95 28.55 -10.12
C ASN A 269 -14.78 28.11 -9.23
N ARG A 270 -14.94 27.03 -8.46
CA ARG A 270 -13.89 26.49 -7.59
C ARG A 270 -12.76 25.78 -8.36
N ALA A 271 -13.07 25.13 -9.47
CA ALA A 271 -12.07 24.54 -10.35
C ALA A 271 -11.25 25.64 -11.06
N ASP A 272 -11.91 26.72 -11.49
CA ASP A 272 -11.26 27.89 -12.10
C ASP A 272 -10.33 28.61 -11.11
N SER A 273 -10.70 28.68 -9.83
CA SER A 273 -9.86 29.24 -8.76
C SER A 273 -8.85 28.24 -8.15
N THR A 274 -8.79 26.99 -8.61
CA THR A 274 -7.99 25.90 -8.01
C THR A 274 -8.26 25.64 -6.53
N SER A 275 -9.48 25.94 -6.05
CA SER A 275 -9.91 25.77 -4.66
C SER A 275 -10.92 24.64 -4.46
N LEU A 276 -11.06 23.76 -5.45
CA LEU A 276 -11.95 22.60 -5.39
C LEU A 276 -11.46 21.58 -4.36
N THR A 277 -12.37 20.95 -3.62
CA THR A 277 -12.06 19.96 -2.58
C THR A 277 -12.85 18.66 -2.76
N SER A 278 -12.39 17.56 -2.15
CA SER A 278 -13.16 16.30 -2.11
C SER A 278 -14.52 16.45 -1.41
N GLY A 279 -14.67 17.45 -0.53
CA GLY A 279 -15.96 17.79 0.08
C GLY A 279 -16.97 18.25 -0.96
N ASP A 280 -16.53 19.09 -1.91
CA ASP A 280 -17.37 19.64 -2.97
C ASP A 280 -17.83 18.54 -3.95
N VAL A 281 -16.93 17.62 -4.29
CA VAL A 281 -17.26 16.45 -5.12
C VAL A 281 -18.26 15.52 -4.43
N ARG A 282 -18.14 15.35 -3.11
CA ARG A 282 -19.09 14.55 -2.31
C ARG A 282 -20.46 15.23 -2.24
N GLU A 283 -20.51 16.54 -2.07
CA GLU A 283 -21.74 17.32 -2.13
C GLU A 283 -22.41 17.18 -3.49
N ALA A 284 -21.63 17.31 -4.57
CA ALA A 284 -22.06 17.07 -5.95
C ALA A 284 -22.67 15.68 -6.12
N ARG A 285 -21.97 14.62 -5.70
CA ARG A 285 -22.48 13.25 -5.74
C ARG A 285 -23.81 13.12 -4.99
N GLY A 286 -23.93 13.77 -3.83
CA GLY A 286 -25.17 13.81 -3.05
C GLY A 286 -26.32 14.48 -3.78
N ALA A 287 -26.10 15.63 -4.41
CA ALA A 287 -27.11 16.32 -5.21
C ALA A 287 -27.52 15.51 -6.45
N MET A 288 -26.55 14.98 -7.21
CA MET A 288 -26.80 14.18 -8.41
C MET A 288 -27.59 12.90 -8.10
N SER A 289 -27.37 12.29 -6.92
CA SER A 289 -28.11 11.09 -6.51
C SER A 289 -29.61 11.32 -6.31
N LYS A 290 -30.01 12.58 -6.07
CA LYS A 290 -31.41 12.99 -5.85
C LYS A 290 -32.13 13.35 -7.14
N LEU A 291 -31.41 13.54 -8.24
CA LEU A 291 -31.96 13.81 -9.56
C LEU A 291 -32.45 12.51 -10.22
N GLU A 292 -33.55 12.63 -10.96
CA GLU A 292 -34.05 11.56 -11.82
C GLU A 292 -33.30 11.59 -13.15
N LEU A 293 -32.08 11.07 -13.13
CA LEU A 293 -31.27 10.87 -14.34
C LEU A 293 -31.56 9.49 -14.94
N ASP A 294 -31.48 9.38 -16.27
CA ASP A 294 -31.47 8.07 -16.90
C ASP A 294 -30.25 7.25 -16.40
N PRO A 295 -30.34 5.91 -16.35
CA PRO A 295 -29.26 5.07 -15.83
C PRO A 295 -27.92 5.19 -16.57
N SER A 296 -27.91 5.68 -17.80
CA SER A 296 -26.66 5.90 -18.55
C SER A 296 -25.96 7.17 -18.06
N LYS A 297 -26.67 8.31 -18.05
CA LYS A 297 -26.15 9.57 -17.53
C LYS A 297 -25.73 9.46 -16.07
N LYS A 298 -26.51 8.77 -15.24
CA LYS A 298 -26.17 8.55 -13.83
C LYS A 298 -24.81 7.85 -13.67
N ARG A 299 -24.51 6.86 -14.53
CA ARG A 299 -23.21 6.17 -14.53
C ARG A 299 -22.09 7.07 -15.02
N ALA A 300 -22.31 7.83 -16.09
CA ALA A 300 -21.32 8.77 -16.63
C ALA A 300 -20.94 9.86 -15.61
N VAL A 301 -21.94 10.54 -15.03
CA VAL A 301 -21.76 11.53 -13.96
C VAL A 301 -21.04 10.91 -12.75
N GLY A 302 -21.43 9.72 -12.32
CA GLY A 302 -20.75 9.00 -11.24
C GLY A 302 -19.28 8.77 -11.53
N SER A 303 -18.95 8.28 -12.74
CA SER A 303 -17.58 8.04 -13.17
C SER A 303 -16.74 9.32 -13.22
N ILE A 304 -17.29 10.43 -13.71
CA ILE A 304 -16.58 11.73 -13.73
C ILE A 304 -16.25 12.18 -12.30
N LEU A 305 -17.23 12.10 -11.38
CA LEU A 305 -17.04 12.50 -9.99
C LEU A 305 -16.03 11.59 -9.25
N ASP A 306 -15.97 10.30 -9.58
CA ASP A 306 -14.99 9.38 -9.01
C ASP A 306 -13.56 9.77 -9.45
N VAL A 307 -13.34 10.02 -10.74
CA VAL A 307 -12.03 10.46 -11.26
C VAL A 307 -11.65 11.85 -10.73
N MET A 308 -12.62 12.77 -10.55
CA MET A 308 -12.39 14.06 -9.91
C MET A 308 -11.90 13.91 -8.47
N ASP A 309 -12.51 13.03 -7.67
CA ASP A 309 -12.10 12.80 -6.29
C ASP A 309 -10.67 12.22 -6.20
N ASP A 310 -10.33 11.27 -7.06
CA ASP A 310 -8.97 10.70 -7.10
C ASP A 310 -7.93 11.72 -7.59
N THR A 311 -8.28 12.55 -8.58
CA THR A 311 -7.43 13.65 -9.04
C THR A 311 -7.16 14.66 -7.93
N LEU A 312 -8.17 14.98 -7.11
CA LEU A 312 -8.01 15.86 -5.95
C LEU A 312 -7.09 15.26 -4.88
N LYS A 313 -7.19 13.95 -4.61
CA LYS A 313 -6.27 13.26 -3.69
C LYS A 313 -4.82 13.34 -4.17
N ILE A 314 -4.60 13.11 -5.47
CA ILE A 314 -3.29 13.21 -6.09
C ILE A 314 -2.77 14.65 -6.05
N GLN A 315 -3.62 15.63 -6.41
CA GLN A 315 -3.26 17.04 -6.33
C GLN A 315 -2.86 17.43 -4.90
N ASN A 316 -3.63 17.03 -3.89
CA ASN A 316 -3.32 17.31 -2.49
C ASN A 316 -2.00 16.65 -2.04
N ALA A 317 -1.73 15.43 -2.47
CA ALA A 317 -0.45 14.76 -2.19
C ALA A 317 0.74 15.50 -2.82
N VAL A 318 0.58 16.06 -4.02
CA VAL A 318 1.63 16.84 -4.69
C VAL A 318 1.78 18.24 -4.10
N THR A 319 0.69 18.94 -3.80
CA THR A 319 0.75 20.33 -3.27
C THR A 319 1.23 20.40 -1.83
N SER A 320 1.03 19.33 -1.05
CA SER A 320 1.56 19.20 0.32
C SER A 320 2.96 18.61 0.38
N ALA A 321 3.59 18.33 -0.78
CA ALA A 321 4.92 17.74 -0.83
C ALA A 321 5.99 18.71 -0.29
N VAL A 322 7.08 18.15 0.23
CA VAL A 322 8.23 18.92 0.74
C VAL A 322 9.29 18.99 -0.37
N PRO A 323 9.58 20.18 -0.91
CA PRO A 323 10.55 20.31 -1.99
C PRO A 323 11.97 20.03 -1.51
N GLY A 324 12.74 19.30 -2.32
CA GLY A 324 14.19 19.15 -2.21
C GLY A 324 14.92 19.65 -3.45
N ALA A 325 16.22 19.35 -3.58
CA ALA A 325 17.05 19.84 -4.68
C ALA A 325 16.80 19.12 -6.02
N GLY A 326 16.08 17.99 -6.04
CA GLY A 326 15.80 17.22 -7.25
C GLY A 326 16.96 16.35 -7.77
N THR A 327 18.20 16.66 -7.39
CA THR A 327 19.38 15.84 -7.73
C THR A 327 19.79 14.87 -6.62
N ASP A 328 19.27 15.08 -5.41
CA ASP A 328 19.64 14.28 -4.25
C ASP A 328 19.06 12.88 -4.36
N SER A 329 19.92 11.87 -4.21
CA SER A 329 19.46 10.49 -4.02
C SER A 329 18.83 10.36 -2.64
N VAL A 330 17.51 10.26 -2.58
CA VAL A 330 16.74 10.08 -1.34
C VAL A 330 16.38 8.60 -1.17
N GLY A 331 16.55 8.07 0.04
CA GLY A 331 16.04 6.75 0.38
C GLY A 331 14.51 6.75 0.37
N LEU A 332 13.90 5.82 -0.35
CA LEU A 332 12.45 5.70 -0.41
C LEU A 332 11.92 4.98 0.84
N PRO A 333 10.72 5.32 1.31
CA PRO A 333 10.12 4.65 2.46
C PRO A 333 9.90 3.16 2.15
N ALA A 334 10.17 2.34 3.16
CA ALA A 334 9.77 0.94 3.17
C ALA A 334 8.32 0.78 3.69
N GLY A 335 7.78 -0.43 3.61
CA GLY A 335 6.42 -0.71 4.05
C GLY A 335 5.37 -0.42 2.98
N SER A 336 4.13 -0.37 3.45
CA SER A 336 2.97 0.03 2.64
C SER A 336 2.83 1.56 2.70
N VAL A 337 2.97 2.21 1.56
CA VAL A 337 2.83 3.67 1.44
C VAL A 337 1.87 4.03 0.31
N SER A 338 1.42 5.28 0.30
CA SER A 338 0.62 5.83 -0.79
C SER A 338 1.52 6.11 -1.99
N ILE A 339 1.22 5.48 -3.13
CA ILE A 339 2.00 5.52 -4.35
C ILE A 339 1.18 6.19 -5.45
N ILE A 340 1.73 7.25 -6.04
CA ILE A 340 1.18 7.89 -7.24
C ILE A 340 1.87 7.28 -8.46
N MET A 341 1.14 6.49 -9.23
CA MET A 341 1.62 6.00 -10.52
C MET A 341 1.56 7.17 -11.52
N ASN A 342 2.68 7.46 -12.18
CA ASN A 342 2.82 8.62 -13.06
C ASN A 342 3.26 8.19 -14.48
N PRO A 343 2.39 8.30 -15.50
CA PRO A 343 2.74 7.98 -16.88
C PRO A 343 3.73 8.96 -17.51
N LYS A 344 3.93 10.14 -16.94
CA LYS A 344 4.88 11.14 -17.41
C LYS A 344 6.29 10.96 -16.86
N LEU A 345 6.49 10.02 -15.92
CA LEU A 345 7.82 9.66 -15.42
C LEU A 345 8.35 8.40 -16.12
N PRO A 346 9.66 8.30 -16.39
CA PRO A 346 10.27 7.10 -16.93
C PRO A 346 10.00 5.88 -16.05
N ALA A 347 9.89 4.70 -16.67
CA ALA A 347 9.63 3.46 -15.96
C ALA A 347 10.66 3.21 -14.84
N ALA A 348 10.19 2.78 -13.67
CA ALA A 348 11.00 2.51 -12.48
C ALA A 348 11.76 3.73 -11.90
N HIS A 349 11.48 4.94 -12.35
CA HIS A 349 11.94 6.16 -11.66
C HIS A 349 11.02 6.47 -10.49
N ALA A 350 11.61 6.88 -9.38
CA ALA A 350 10.88 7.23 -8.17
C ALA A 350 11.17 8.67 -7.74
N VAL A 351 10.12 9.38 -7.34
CA VAL A 351 10.19 10.72 -6.77
C VAL A 351 9.56 10.69 -5.38
N SER A 352 10.35 10.98 -4.35
CA SER A 352 9.86 11.14 -2.99
C SER A 352 9.19 12.50 -2.85
N LEU A 353 7.94 12.50 -2.35
CA LEU A 353 7.21 13.74 -2.07
C LEU A 353 7.51 14.30 -0.68
N GLY A 354 8.30 13.61 0.15
CA GLY A 354 8.70 14.07 1.48
C GLY A 354 7.58 14.13 2.54
N ASN A 355 6.33 13.91 2.13
CA ASN A 355 5.13 13.89 2.98
C ASN A 355 4.57 12.46 3.16
N GLY A 356 5.40 11.44 2.98
CA GLY A 356 5.00 10.01 3.08
C GLY A 356 4.43 9.41 1.79
N HIS A 357 4.23 10.21 0.75
CA HIS A 357 3.88 9.73 -0.59
C HIS A 357 5.12 9.50 -1.46
N VAL A 358 5.01 8.57 -2.39
CA VAL A 358 6.02 8.34 -3.43
C VAL A 358 5.33 8.36 -4.79
N MET A 359 5.97 8.98 -5.77
CA MET A 359 5.52 8.93 -7.15
C MET A 359 6.42 8.00 -7.95
N ILE A 360 5.84 7.04 -8.67
CA ILE A 360 6.56 6.02 -9.44
C ILE A 360 6.20 6.15 -10.91
N GLY A 361 7.22 6.18 -11.77
CA GLY A 361 7.04 6.27 -13.20
C GLY A 361 6.63 4.95 -13.84
N THR A 362 5.64 5.02 -14.72
CA THR A 362 5.13 3.87 -15.50
C THR A 362 5.59 3.91 -16.96
N GLY A 363 6.44 4.88 -17.35
CA GLY A 363 7.01 4.94 -18.69
C GLY A 363 5.97 5.18 -19.81
N GLY A 364 4.92 5.95 -19.52
CA GLY A 364 3.86 6.26 -20.49
C GLY A 364 2.62 5.37 -20.40
N VAL A 365 2.63 4.34 -19.56
CA VAL A 365 1.51 3.40 -19.44
C VAL A 365 0.48 3.90 -18.42
N GLY A 366 -0.80 3.89 -18.81
CA GLY A 366 -1.93 4.19 -17.92
C GLY A 366 -2.17 5.68 -17.68
N SER A 367 -2.94 5.98 -16.64
CA SER A 367 -3.22 7.34 -16.16
C SER A 367 -2.53 7.58 -14.82
N PHE A 368 -2.62 8.80 -14.31
CA PHE A 368 -2.31 9.04 -12.90
C PHE A 368 -3.23 8.20 -12.03
N GLU A 369 -2.67 7.49 -11.07
CA GLU A 369 -3.42 6.61 -10.16
C GLU A 369 -2.81 6.71 -8.77
N LEU A 370 -3.65 6.82 -7.74
CA LEU A 370 -3.23 6.75 -6.34
C LEU A 370 -3.54 5.35 -5.80
N THR A 371 -2.49 4.61 -5.48
CA THR A 371 -2.57 3.27 -4.93
C THR A 371 -1.91 3.22 -3.56
N THR A 372 -2.09 2.12 -2.82
CA THR A 372 -1.34 1.86 -1.59
C THR A 372 -0.61 0.54 -1.76
N GLY A 373 0.70 0.52 -1.50
CA GLY A 373 1.51 -0.69 -1.67
C GLY A 373 2.97 -0.50 -1.32
N SER A 374 3.78 -1.50 -1.66
CA SER A 374 5.23 -1.42 -1.48
C SER A 374 5.90 -0.73 -2.65
N VAL A 375 6.76 0.25 -2.36
CA VAL A 375 7.57 0.94 -3.36
C VAL A 375 8.44 -0.04 -4.14
N ALA A 376 8.98 -1.07 -3.48
CA ALA A 376 9.78 -2.09 -4.15
C ALA A 376 9.00 -2.81 -5.26
N GLN A 377 7.76 -3.20 -4.97
CA GLN A 377 6.86 -3.84 -5.95
C GLN A 377 6.51 -2.87 -7.09
N ALA A 378 6.20 -1.62 -6.77
CA ALA A 378 5.91 -0.60 -7.77
C ALA A 378 7.10 -0.32 -8.69
N MET A 379 8.34 -0.46 -8.18
CA MET A 379 9.58 -0.37 -8.96
C MET A 379 9.96 -1.67 -9.69
N GLY A 380 9.10 -2.71 -9.64
CA GLY A 380 9.33 -3.98 -10.32
C GLY A 380 10.34 -4.90 -9.62
N LEU A 381 10.68 -4.63 -8.35
CA LEU A 381 11.47 -5.55 -7.54
C LEU A 381 10.55 -6.67 -7.02
N PRO A 382 11.03 -7.93 -6.98
CA PRO A 382 10.19 -9.02 -6.51
C PRO A 382 10.00 -8.91 -5.00
N ILE A 383 8.74 -9.05 -4.60
CA ILE A 383 8.33 -9.17 -3.21
C ILE A 383 7.81 -10.58 -3.00
N ALA A 384 8.26 -11.23 -1.93
CA ALA A 384 7.73 -12.53 -1.56
C ALA A 384 6.57 -12.37 -0.56
N PRO A 385 5.47 -13.11 -0.75
CA PRO A 385 4.43 -13.20 0.27
C PRO A 385 4.95 -14.00 1.47
N GLY A 386 4.47 -13.67 2.68
CA GLY A 386 4.79 -14.39 3.90
C GLY A 386 6.02 -13.88 4.64
N SER A 387 6.44 -14.64 5.65
CA SER A 387 7.55 -14.27 6.53
C SER A 387 8.90 -14.72 5.96
N PRO A 388 9.96 -13.90 6.05
CA PRO A 388 11.29 -14.32 5.67
C PRO A 388 11.80 -15.45 6.58
N VAL A 389 12.78 -16.21 6.11
CA VAL A 389 13.46 -17.22 6.94
C VAL A 389 14.08 -16.51 8.17
N PRO A 390 13.81 -16.97 9.40
CA PRO A 390 14.31 -16.30 10.60
C PRO A 390 15.83 -16.22 10.63
N ALA A 391 16.36 -15.16 11.23
CA ALA A 391 17.78 -15.07 11.52
C ALA A 391 18.20 -16.22 12.46
N ASN A 392 19.41 -16.72 12.28
CA ASN A 392 19.97 -17.77 13.09
C ASN A 392 21.37 -17.38 13.56
N ASP A 393 21.51 -17.18 14.87
CA ASP A 393 22.78 -16.77 15.48
C ASP A 393 23.60 -17.97 15.98
N THR A 394 23.22 -19.20 15.60
CA THR A 394 23.98 -20.39 16.03
C THR A 394 25.31 -20.47 15.29
N GLN A 395 26.36 -20.87 16.01
CA GLN A 395 27.66 -21.13 15.41
C GLN A 395 27.55 -22.23 14.33
N MET A 396 28.13 -21.95 13.17
CA MET A 396 28.21 -22.90 12.06
C MET A 396 28.98 -24.15 12.49
N THR A 397 28.46 -25.33 12.16
CA THR A 397 29.17 -26.61 12.38
C THR A 397 29.62 -27.13 11.02
N LEU A 398 30.93 -27.17 10.79
CA LEU A 398 31.55 -27.58 9.52
C LEU A 398 32.38 -28.86 9.61
N ASP A 399 32.53 -29.39 10.82
CA ASP A 399 33.39 -30.53 11.12
C ASP A 399 32.75 -31.45 12.18
N GLY A 400 33.40 -32.60 12.42
CA GLY A 400 32.98 -33.58 13.40
C GLY A 400 31.71 -34.36 13.04
N VAL A 401 31.09 -34.97 14.05
CA VAL A 401 29.83 -35.73 13.92
C VAL A 401 28.68 -34.89 14.47
N VAL A 402 27.62 -34.74 13.71
CA VAL A 402 26.38 -34.07 14.16
C VAL A 402 25.26 -35.08 14.25
N LEU A 403 24.67 -35.22 15.44
CA LEU A 403 23.50 -36.03 15.67
C LEU A 403 22.25 -35.14 15.74
N ILE A 404 21.18 -35.55 15.07
CA ILE A 404 19.91 -34.80 15.02
C ILE A 404 18.76 -35.72 15.40
N ASN A 405 17.88 -35.24 16.27
CA ASN A 405 16.53 -35.77 16.41
C ASN A 405 15.57 -34.76 15.74
N PRO A 406 15.05 -35.03 14.54
CA PRO A 406 14.19 -34.08 13.84
C PRO A 406 12.95 -33.70 14.66
N SER A 407 12.43 -32.47 14.50
CA SER A 407 11.28 -32.00 15.29
C SER A 407 9.99 -32.79 15.00
N ASN A 408 9.85 -33.33 13.79
CA ASN A 408 8.68 -34.10 13.37
C ASN A 408 8.61 -35.52 13.94
N THR A 409 9.62 -35.97 14.69
CA THR A 409 9.61 -37.31 15.28
C THR A 409 8.74 -37.41 16.53
N GLY A 410 8.51 -36.30 17.23
CA GLY A 410 7.65 -36.20 18.42
C GLY A 410 8.09 -37.02 19.64
N THR A 411 9.23 -37.71 19.60
CA THR A 411 9.68 -38.63 20.65
C THR A 411 11.17 -38.44 20.98
N THR A 412 11.51 -38.47 22.28
CA THR A 412 12.88 -38.39 22.78
C THR A 412 13.68 -39.66 22.46
N VAL A 413 14.94 -39.49 22.05
CA VAL A 413 15.88 -40.58 21.78
C VAL A 413 16.83 -40.75 22.98
N HIS A 414 17.03 -41.99 23.42
CA HIS A 414 18.02 -42.34 24.45
C HIS A 414 19.21 -43.04 23.79
N TYR A 415 20.41 -42.51 24.01
CA TYR A 415 21.63 -42.98 23.37
C TYR A 415 22.84 -42.85 24.29
N ARG A 416 23.94 -43.50 23.92
CA ARG A 416 25.17 -43.61 24.70
C ARG A 416 26.35 -43.28 23.80
N LEU A 417 27.22 -42.40 24.28
CA LEU A 417 28.48 -42.04 23.65
C LEU A 417 29.61 -42.31 24.64
N LYS A 418 30.61 -43.12 24.26
CA LYS A 418 31.75 -43.48 25.13
C LYS A 418 31.30 -43.88 26.55
N ASP A 419 30.33 -44.78 26.62
CA ASP A 419 29.72 -45.31 27.85
C ASP A 419 28.95 -44.29 28.73
N THR A 420 28.73 -43.07 28.26
CA THR A 420 27.88 -42.07 28.94
C THR A 420 26.51 -42.01 28.28
N ASP A 421 25.44 -42.14 29.07
CA ASP A 421 24.06 -42.04 28.57
C ASP A 421 23.62 -40.59 28.38
N TYR A 422 22.88 -40.35 27.30
CA TYR A 422 22.36 -39.07 26.86
C TYR A 422 20.90 -39.22 26.39
N THR A 423 20.19 -38.10 26.37
CA THR A 423 18.84 -37.99 25.82
C THR A 423 18.76 -36.81 24.85
N MET A 424 18.02 -36.98 23.76
CA MET A 424 17.84 -35.93 22.75
C MET A 424 16.35 -35.79 22.43
N ASP A 425 15.77 -34.66 22.82
CA ASP A 425 14.37 -34.34 22.53
C ASP A 425 14.18 -34.01 21.03
N PRO A 426 12.94 -34.11 20.50
CA PRO A 426 12.64 -33.69 19.13
C PRO A 426 13.07 -32.24 18.86
N GLY A 427 13.71 -32.02 17.71
CA GLY A 427 14.23 -30.72 17.29
C GLY A 427 15.66 -30.42 17.77
N TYR A 428 16.23 -31.25 18.64
CA TYR A 428 17.60 -31.03 19.13
C TYR A 428 18.67 -31.50 18.15
N THR A 429 19.82 -30.83 18.23
CA THR A 429 21.03 -31.14 17.48
C THR A 429 22.21 -31.17 18.44
N GLN A 430 23.05 -32.19 18.36
CA GLN A 430 24.29 -32.29 19.14
C GLN A 430 25.49 -32.42 18.20
N ALA A 431 26.42 -31.49 18.29
CA ALA A 431 27.71 -31.58 17.61
C ALA A 431 28.74 -32.26 18.52
N LEU A 432 29.47 -33.22 17.97
CA LEU A 432 30.49 -34.02 18.64
C LEU A 432 31.84 -33.78 17.97
N ALA A 433 32.86 -33.45 18.77
CA ALA A 433 34.21 -33.21 18.27
C ALA A 433 34.91 -34.53 17.86
N GLY A 434 35.70 -34.51 16.80
CA GLY A 434 36.46 -35.66 16.31
C GLY A 434 35.83 -36.37 15.11
N ASP A 435 36.64 -37.18 14.43
CA ASP A 435 36.32 -37.69 13.09
C ASP A 435 35.43 -38.93 13.09
N SER A 436 35.28 -39.61 14.23
CA SER A 436 34.48 -40.82 14.36
C SER A 436 33.96 -41.04 15.78
N TRP A 437 32.72 -41.53 15.89
CA TRP A 437 32.05 -41.84 17.15
C TRP A 437 31.30 -43.17 17.09
N LEU A 438 31.33 -43.93 18.18
CA LEU A 438 30.42 -45.06 18.41
C LEU A 438 29.16 -44.54 19.08
N VAL A 439 28.03 -44.63 18.39
CA VAL A 439 26.71 -44.21 18.88
C VAL A 439 25.90 -45.46 19.16
N ASP A 440 25.55 -45.71 20.42
CA ASP A 440 24.76 -46.85 20.85
C ASP A 440 23.42 -46.36 21.44
N PHE A 441 22.29 -46.75 20.88
CA PHE A 441 20.99 -46.20 21.27
C PHE A 441 19.89 -47.24 21.41
N HIS A 442 18.88 -46.89 22.21
CA HIS A 442 17.69 -47.72 22.38
C HIS A 442 16.74 -47.50 21.20
N ARG A 443 16.34 -48.58 20.52
CA ARG A 443 15.46 -48.52 19.34
C ARG A 443 14.00 -48.19 19.67
N GLY A 444 13.67 -48.06 20.96
CA GLY A 444 12.29 -47.86 21.44
C GLY A 444 11.57 -49.19 21.66
N GLY A 445 10.53 -49.19 22.50
CA GLY A 445 9.72 -50.38 22.79
C GLY A 445 10.55 -51.60 23.21
N SER A 446 10.30 -52.75 22.58
CA SER A 446 11.01 -54.03 22.80
C SER A 446 12.09 -54.32 21.74
N PHE A 447 12.45 -53.34 20.89
CA PHE A 447 13.36 -53.55 19.76
C PHE A 447 14.85 -53.62 20.15
N GLY A 448 15.17 -53.47 21.43
CA GLY A 448 16.53 -53.57 21.96
C GLY A 448 17.41 -52.36 21.64
N ARG A 449 18.73 -52.57 21.69
CA ARG A 449 19.75 -51.54 21.39
C ARG A 449 20.39 -51.76 20.03
N LYS A 450 20.90 -50.69 19.43
CA LYS A 450 21.69 -50.73 18.20
C LYS A 450 22.86 -49.79 18.30
N ASN A 451 23.99 -50.17 17.71
CA ASN A 451 25.15 -49.31 17.64
C ASN A 451 25.58 -49.07 16.19
N TYR A 452 26.17 -47.89 15.98
CA TYR A 452 26.79 -47.50 14.72
C TYR A 452 28.09 -46.76 15.00
N THR A 453 29.14 -47.11 14.26
CA THR A 453 30.33 -46.25 14.15
C THR A 453 30.10 -45.27 13.00
N VAL A 454 30.01 -43.98 13.34
CA VAL A 454 29.75 -42.91 12.38
C VAL A 454 30.98 -42.01 12.25
N SER A 455 31.36 -41.69 11.02
CA SER A 455 32.44 -40.76 10.70
C SER A 455 31.93 -39.32 10.61
N ALA A 456 32.82 -38.34 10.40
CA ALA A 456 32.47 -36.95 10.20
C ALA A 456 31.31 -36.74 9.19
N GLY A 457 30.31 -35.96 9.61
CA GLY A 457 29.06 -35.70 8.88
C GLY A 457 27.86 -35.59 9.81
N THR A 458 26.67 -35.45 9.24
CA THR A 458 25.41 -35.39 10.00
C THR A 458 24.64 -36.70 9.91
N PHE A 459 24.05 -37.12 11.02
CA PHE A 459 23.23 -38.31 11.13
C PHE A 459 21.93 -37.98 11.86
N ALA A 460 20.81 -38.46 11.32
CA ALA A 460 19.48 -38.21 11.86
C ALA A 460 18.87 -39.49 12.43
N PHE A 461 18.39 -39.42 13.66
CA PHE A 461 17.53 -40.44 14.22
C PHE A 461 16.20 -40.43 13.47
N THR A 462 15.84 -41.57 12.89
CA THR A 462 14.65 -41.73 12.07
C THR A 462 13.82 -42.90 12.59
N PRO A 463 12.53 -42.71 12.92
CA PRO A 463 11.69 -43.81 13.34
C PRO A 463 11.37 -44.71 12.13
N THR A 464 11.45 -46.02 12.34
CA THR A 464 11.09 -47.03 11.33
C THR A 464 10.12 -48.05 11.93
N GLY A 465 9.58 -48.96 11.11
CA GLY A 465 8.74 -50.07 11.60
C GLY A 465 9.47 -51.04 12.55
N GLN A 466 10.80 -50.94 12.67
CA GLN A 466 11.62 -51.75 13.57
C GLN A 466 12.22 -50.94 14.72
N GLY A 467 11.65 -49.77 15.01
CA GLY A 467 12.17 -48.82 15.98
C GLY A 467 13.11 -47.78 15.35
N TRP A 468 13.89 -47.10 16.18
CA TRP A 468 14.82 -46.07 15.74
C TRP A 468 15.96 -46.63 14.90
N GLU A 469 16.36 -45.85 13.91
CA GLU A 469 17.55 -46.04 13.10
C GLU A 469 18.32 -44.72 12.97
N LEU A 470 19.59 -44.81 12.60
CA LEU A 470 20.47 -43.66 12.41
C LEU A 470 20.97 -43.62 10.96
N TYR A 471 20.57 -42.60 10.21
CA TYR A 471 20.92 -42.46 8.80
C TYR A 471 21.79 -41.24 8.57
N ALA A 472 22.79 -41.37 7.69
CA ALA A 472 23.55 -40.23 7.20
C ALA A 472 22.60 -39.25 6.49
N LYS A 473 22.69 -37.97 6.84
CA LYS A 473 21.88 -36.91 6.25
C LYS A 473 22.75 -36.00 5.39
N THR A 474 22.30 -35.79 4.16
CA THR A 474 22.81 -34.74 3.28
C THR A 474 21.74 -33.67 3.20
N PHE A 475 22.15 -32.41 3.30
CA PHE A 475 21.30 -31.25 3.17
C PHE A 475 21.43 -30.70 1.76
N LYS A 476 20.30 -30.31 1.16
CA LYS A 476 20.28 -29.68 -0.16
C LYS A 476 19.40 -28.44 -0.14
N THR A 477 19.97 -27.32 -0.56
CA THR A 477 19.20 -26.08 -0.77
C THR A 477 19.46 -25.50 -2.15
N THR A 478 18.48 -24.80 -2.71
CA THR A 478 18.63 -24.03 -3.94
C THR A 478 18.30 -22.58 -3.65
N ILE A 479 19.23 -21.67 -3.92
CA ILE A 479 18.92 -20.24 -3.94
C ILE A 479 18.31 -19.90 -5.28
N ASP A 480 17.09 -19.39 -5.26
CA ASP A 480 16.32 -19.01 -6.44
C ASP A 480 16.27 -17.48 -6.58
N ASN A 481 16.92 -17.00 -7.65
CA ASN A 481 17.00 -15.60 -8.03
C ASN A 481 16.32 -15.37 -9.39
N SER A 482 15.40 -16.25 -9.79
CA SER A 482 14.69 -16.20 -11.08
C SER A 482 13.93 -14.89 -11.29
N ASP A 483 13.47 -14.26 -10.21
CA ASP A 483 12.59 -13.10 -10.29
C ASP A 483 13.35 -11.77 -10.22
N ASN A 484 14.65 -11.82 -9.97
CA ASN A 484 15.49 -10.64 -9.82
C ASN A 484 16.28 -10.35 -11.10
N SER A 485 16.39 -9.06 -11.41
CA SER A 485 17.26 -8.53 -12.47
C SER A 485 18.70 -8.29 -12.00
N SER A 486 18.97 -8.39 -10.70
CA SER A 486 20.27 -8.17 -10.09
C SER A 486 20.90 -9.47 -9.59
N GLU A 487 22.23 -9.52 -9.59
CA GLU A 487 22.99 -10.60 -8.96
C GLU A 487 22.79 -10.57 -7.43
N PHE A 488 22.65 -11.73 -6.82
CA PHE A 488 22.57 -11.87 -5.36
C PHE A 488 23.83 -12.53 -4.82
N HIS A 489 24.54 -11.83 -3.94
CA HIS A 489 25.76 -12.22 -3.28
C HIS A 489 25.49 -12.77 -1.88
N TYR A 490 26.18 -13.84 -1.52
CA TYR A 490 26.08 -14.48 -0.21
C TYR A 490 27.35 -15.27 0.12
N ALA A 491 27.41 -15.80 1.32
CA ALA A 491 28.37 -16.78 1.77
C ALA A 491 27.62 -18.03 2.19
N VAL A 492 28.03 -19.18 1.70
CA VAL A 492 27.46 -20.49 2.05
C VAL A 492 28.56 -21.33 2.67
N GLN A 493 28.34 -21.87 3.86
CA GLN A 493 29.37 -22.64 4.59
C GLN A 493 30.73 -21.94 4.69
N ASN A 494 30.71 -20.62 4.91
CA ASN A 494 31.90 -19.77 4.96
C ASN A 494 32.69 -19.63 3.65
N GLU A 495 32.08 -19.95 2.51
CA GLU A 495 32.62 -19.73 1.17
C GLU A 495 31.78 -18.70 0.40
N HIS A 496 32.45 -17.80 -0.33
CA HIS A 496 31.76 -16.79 -1.14
C HIS A 496 31.02 -17.45 -2.31
N ALA A 497 29.79 -17.01 -2.53
CA ALA A 497 28.97 -17.43 -3.66
C ALA A 497 28.11 -16.28 -4.18
N SER A 498 27.64 -16.44 -5.42
CA SER A 498 26.60 -15.61 -5.97
C SER A 498 25.67 -16.43 -6.85
N VAL A 499 24.49 -15.88 -7.12
CA VAL A 499 23.54 -16.36 -8.12
C VAL A 499 23.22 -15.20 -9.05
N ALA A 500 23.44 -15.41 -10.35
CA ALA A 500 23.24 -14.41 -11.38
C ALA A 500 21.76 -13.99 -11.48
N PRO A 501 21.46 -12.85 -12.13
CA PRO A 501 20.08 -12.47 -12.46
C PRO A 501 19.34 -13.61 -13.17
N ARG A 502 18.07 -13.83 -12.82
CA ARG A 502 17.21 -14.82 -13.48
C ARG A 502 17.73 -16.27 -13.41
N GLN A 503 18.58 -16.61 -12.44
CA GLN A 503 19.18 -17.95 -12.30
C GLN A 503 18.90 -18.55 -10.92
N THR A 504 19.19 -19.85 -10.80
CA THR A 504 19.18 -20.56 -9.51
C THR A 504 20.54 -21.19 -9.24
N LYS A 505 20.87 -21.45 -7.97
CA LYS A 505 22.11 -22.14 -7.58
C LYS A 505 21.88 -23.13 -6.45
N ALA A 506 22.18 -24.40 -6.71
CA ALA A 506 22.06 -25.48 -5.75
C ALA A 506 23.34 -25.63 -4.90
N HIS A 507 23.15 -25.97 -3.63
CA HIS A 507 24.18 -26.27 -2.66
C HIS A 507 23.86 -27.58 -1.96
N THR A 508 24.89 -28.39 -1.71
CA THR A 508 24.78 -29.65 -0.98
C THR A 508 25.83 -29.70 0.11
N SER A 509 25.48 -30.20 1.29
CA SER A 509 26.43 -30.37 2.40
C SER A 509 26.10 -31.58 3.26
N LYS A 510 27.13 -32.17 3.88
CA LYS A 510 26.97 -33.18 4.93
C LYS A 510 26.60 -32.58 6.29
N TYR A 511 26.56 -31.25 6.38
CA TYR A 511 26.23 -30.47 7.56
C TYR A 511 25.06 -29.51 7.26
N PRO A 512 24.30 -29.05 8.28
CA PRO A 512 23.25 -28.05 8.05
C PRO A 512 23.78 -26.86 7.27
N ILE A 513 23.03 -26.35 6.29
CA ILE A 513 23.51 -25.29 5.42
C ILE A 513 23.29 -23.93 6.07
N TYR A 514 24.37 -23.19 6.24
CA TYR A 514 24.34 -21.81 6.73
C TYR A 514 24.58 -20.85 5.57
N ILE A 515 23.70 -19.87 5.43
CA ILE A 515 23.77 -18.84 4.40
C ILE A 515 23.84 -17.48 5.08
N ARG A 516 24.84 -16.69 4.71
CA ARG A 516 25.06 -15.34 5.21
C ARG A 516 25.02 -14.36 4.06
N PHE A 517 24.30 -13.27 4.20
CA PHE A 517 24.17 -12.28 3.13
C PHE A 517 23.97 -10.89 3.71
N ASP A 518 24.44 -9.88 2.98
CA ASP A 518 24.10 -8.50 3.25
C ASP A 518 22.68 -8.23 2.75
N ARG A 519 21.85 -7.56 3.55
CA ARG A 519 20.44 -7.32 3.21
C ARG A 519 20.22 -6.15 2.23
N GLY A 520 21.25 -5.51 1.68
CA GLY A 520 21.09 -4.42 0.73
C GLY A 520 21.63 -3.07 1.19
N ASN A 521 21.98 -2.94 2.47
CA ASN A 521 22.37 -1.69 3.11
C ASN A 521 23.87 -1.63 3.46
N GLY A 522 24.64 -2.68 3.17
CA GLY A 522 26.08 -2.76 3.45
C GLY A 522 26.46 -2.87 4.93
N ALA A 523 25.48 -2.95 5.84
CA ALA A 523 25.72 -2.97 7.29
C ALA A 523 25.05 -4.16 8.01
N SER A 524 23.99 -4.73 7.44
CA SER A 524 23.19 -5.77 8.07
C SER A 524 23.46 -7.12 7.42
N ILE A 525 24.36 -7.91 8.01
CA ILE A 525 24.56 -9.31 7.64
C ILE A 525 23.51 -10.16 8.35
N LYS A 526 22.69 -10.86 7.57
CA LYS A 526 21.76 -11.86 8.08
C LYS A 526 22.35 -13.25 7.87
N GLN A 527 22.32 -14.08 8.90
CA GLN A 527 22.60 -15.51 8.81
C GLN A 527 21.30 -16.29 8.90
N VAL A 528 21.12 -17.27 8.02
CA VAL A 528 20.01 -18.23 8.09
C VAL A 528 20.55 -19.66 8.11
N LYS A 529 19.86 -20.54 8.83
CA LYS A 529 20.14 -21.98 8.86
C LYS A 529 19.05 -22.70 8.08
N VAL A 530 19.46 -23.45 7.07
CA VAL A 530 18.57 -24.10 6.10
C VAL A 530 18.73 -25.60 6.24
N GLN A 531 17.61 -26.30 6.40
CA GLN A 531 17.61 -27.76 6.38
C GLN A 531 17.60 -28.22 4.93
N ASP A 532 16.48 -28.08 4.22
CA ASP A 532 16.35 -28.50 2.84
C ASP A 532 15.37 -27.56 2.10
N GLY A 533 15.42 -27.52 0.77
CA GLY A 533 14.39 -26.87 -0.06
C GLY A 533 14.90 -25.80 -1.03
N VAL A 534 13.99 -24.93 -1.46
CA VAL A 534 14.28 -23.79 -2.34
C VAL A 534 14.10 -22.52 -1.53
N LEU A 535 15.02 -21.56 -1.66
CA LEU A 535 14.96 -20.27 -1.00
C LEU A 535 14.88 -19.18 -2.06
N LYS A 536 13.76 -18.49 -2.10
CA LYS A 536 13.53 -17.38 -3.04
C LYS A 536 14.15 -16.09 -2.51
N VAL A 537 14.90 -15.41 -3.35
CA VAL A 537 15.46 -14.08 -3.07
C VAL A 537 14.39 -13.03 -3.41
N ALA A 538 14.00 -12.20 -2.45
CA ALA A 538 13.02 -11.13 -2.65
C ALA A 538 13.24 -9.98 -1.67
N VAL A 539 12.65 -8.82 -1.97
CA VAL A 539 12.63 -7.68 -1.07
C VAL A 539 11.54 -7.89 -0.02
N ASN A 540 11.91 -7.71 1.25
CA ASN A 540 10.95 -7.73 2.35
C ASN A 540 10.10 -6.45 2.32
N PRO A 541 8.77 -6.55 2.21
CA PRO A 541 7.93 -5.37 2.06
C PRO A 541 7.95 -4.47 3.29
N SER A 542 8.25 -4.97 4.50
CA SER A 542 8.22 -4.17 5.73
C SER A 542 9.40 -3.21 5.85
N ASP A 543 10.60 -3.63 5.44
CA ASP A 543 11.84 -2.85 5.61
C ASP A 543 12.55 -2.51 4.29
N GLY A 544 12.07 -3.02 3.15
CA GLY A 544 12.60 -2.72 1.84
C GLY A 544 13.98 -3.33 1.58
N LEU A 545 14.37 -4.36 2.34
CA LEU A 545 15.68 -5.01 2.25
C LEU A 545 15.59 -6.42 1.66
N TRP A 546 16.67 -6.92 1.05
CA TRP A 546 16.76 -8.30 0.56
C TRP A 546 16.56 -9.29 1.71
N ASP A 547 15.85 -10.37 1.41
CA ASP A 547 15.68 -11.51 2.30
C ASP A 547 15.48 -12.82 1.52
N LEU A 548 15.51 -13.94 2.26
CA LEU A 548 15.27 -15.28 1.75
C LEU A 548 13.94 -15.82 2.27
N TYR A 549 13.17 -16.43 1.37
CA TYR A 549 11.83 -16.95 1.67
C TYR A 549 11.75 -18.44 1.34
N SER A 550 11.11 -19.21 2.22
CA SER A 550 10.78 -20.61 1.94
C SER A 550 9.46 -20.68 1.15
N PRO A 551 9.28 -21.58 0.18
CA PRO A 551 7.99 -21.77 -0.48
C PRO A 551 6.89 -22.12 0.54
N GLU A 552 7.22 -22.81 1.63
CA GLU A 552 6.25 -23.15 2.69
C GLU A 552 5.71 -21.92 3.43
N SER A 553 6.50 -20.84 3.55
CA SER A 553 6.02 -19.60 4.16
C SER A 553 5.08 -18.81 3.24
N THR A 554 5.01 -19.16 1.95
CA THR A 554 4.13 -18.51 0.97
C THR A 554 2.74 -19.15 0.87
N GLY A 555 2.54 -20.37 1.40
CA GLY A 555 1.34 -21.18 1.17
C GLY A 555 0.09 -20.80 1.98
N GLY A 556 0.17 -19.83 2.90
CA GLY A 556 -0.93 -19.49 3.82
C GLY A 556 -1.79 -18.27 3.42
N SER A 557 -1.35 -17.49 2.44
CA SER A 557 -2.09 -16.31 1.98
C SER A 557 -2.25 -16.42 0.48
N SER A 558 -3.42 -16.90 0.05
CA SER A 558 -3.91 -16.58 -1.28
C SER A 558 -3.93 -15.06 -1.38
N SER A 559 -2.90 -14.52 -2.06
CA SER A 559 -2.78 -13.09 -2.30
C SER A 559 -4.13 -12.61 -2.84
N PRO A 560 -4.78 -11.59 -2.24
CA PRO A 560 -6.00 -11.05 -2.81
C PRO A 560 -5.64 -10.64 -4.24
N GLY A 561 -6.32 -11.24 -5.22
CA GLY A 561 -6.02 -11.14 -6.64
C GLY A 561 -6.24 -9.74 -7.25
N GLY A 562 -5.66 -8.70 -6.65
CA GLY A 562 -5.31 -7.51 -7.38
C GLY A 562 -4.16 -7.88 -8.29
N ASN A 563 -4.45 -8.11 -9.57
CA ASN A 563 -3.46 -8.21 -10.63
C ASN A 563 -2.71 -6.87 -10.72
N PHE A 564 -1.78 -6.61 -9.79
CA PHE A 564 -0.73 -5.64 -10.03
C PHE A 564 0.17 -6.26 -11.08
N THR A 565 -0.15 -5.98 -12.33
CA THR A 565 0.74 -6.27 -13.45
C THR A 565 1.75 -5.14 -13.44
N PRO A 566 3.02 -5.38 -13.08
CA PRO A 566 4.03 -4.32 -13.14
C PRO A 566 4.02 -3.74 -14.56
N ALA A 567 4.09 -2.40 -14.67
CA ALA A 567 3.90 -1.68 -15.93
C ALA A 567 5.07 -1.83 -16.93
N PHE A 568 5.88 -2.88 -16.81
CA PHE A 568 7.17 -3.03 -17.50
C PHE A 568 7.19 -4.27 -18.41
#